data_AF-A0A7S2SBQ2-F1
#
_entry.id   AF-A0A7S2SBQ2-F1
#
_cell.length_a   1.000
_cell.length_b   1.000
_cell.length_c   1.000
_cell.angle_alpha   90.00
_cell.angle_beta   90.00
_cell.angle_gamma   90.00
#
_symmetry.space_group_name_H-M   'P 1'
#
loop_
_entity.id
_entity.type
_entity.pdbx_description
1 polymer ?
#
loop_
_entity_poly.entity_id
_entity_poly.type
_entity_poly.pdbx_seq_one_letter_code
_entity_poly.pdbx_strand_id
1 'polypeptide(L)'
;NDEHHINGNKKLPVNPITERYFQANVDSISAALIDSFRASELLSLSLTDVHVNYSLTKSRTGFGCVIGWIQLDDQEEINSGPVILAPTPMIHPSPTFQFLTIKDNIRSKNNIDSYQYIGVNINEIDIQIKETWMFN
;
A
#
# COMPACT_ATOMS: atom_id res chain seq x y z
N ASN A 1 -31.11 -10.43 60.77
CA ASN A 1 -31.95 -10.93 59.65
C ASN A 1 -32.59 -9.70 59.05
N ASP A 2 -32.02 -9.04 58.04
CA ASP A 2 -31.42 -9.66 56.86
C ASP A 2 -30.17 -8.93 56.37
N GLU A 3 -29.16 -9.74 56.17
CA GLU A 3 -27.88 -9.44 55.54
C GLU A 3 -28.00 -9.49 54.00
N HIS A 4 -27.17 -8.68 53.37
CA HIS A 4 -26.54 -8.88 52.05
C HIS A 4 -27.43 -9.12 50.81
N HIS A 5 -27.31 -8.22 49.82
CA HIS A 5 -26.45 -8.47 48.64
C HIS A 5 -26.54 -7.28 47.68
N ILE A 6 -25.58 -6.35 47.77
CA ILE A 6 -25.32 -5.36 46.71
C ILE A 6 -24.69 -6.14 45.56
N ASN A 7 -25.51 -6.43 44.56
CA ASN A 7 -25.17 -7.29 43.45
C ASN A 7 -24.36 -6.52 42.39
N GLY A 8 -23.08 -6.87 42.29
CA GLY A 8 -22.32 -6.91 41.04
C GLY A 8 -21.99 -5.57 40.37
N ASN A 9 -20.72 -5.17 40.46
CA ASN A 9 -20.06 -4.34 39.46
C ASN A 9 -20.28 -4.95 38.06
N LYS A 10 -21.35 -4.55 37.37
CA LYS A 10 -21.50 -4.78 35.93
C LYS A 10 -20.38 -3.99 35.26
N LYS A 11 -19.26 -4.66 34.95
CA LYS A 11 -18.30 -4.14 33.97
C LYS A 11 -19.11 -3.86 32.71
N LEU A 12 -19.27 -2.58 32.37
CA LEU A 12 -19.83 -2.18 31.09
C LEU A 12 -19.00 -2.88 30.00
N PRO A 13 -19.63 -3.54 29.01
CA PRO A 13 -18.88 -4.10 27.91
C PRO A 13 -18.12 -2.95 27.24
N VAL A 14 -16.80 -3.01 27.28
CA VAL A 14 -15.94 -2.12 26.49
C VAL A 14 -16.18 -2.53 25.05
N ASN A 15 -17.15 -1.89 24.39
CA ASN A 15 -17.32 -2.06 22.96
C ASN A 15 -16.09 -1.41 22.30
N PRO A 16 -15.21 -2.19 21.65
CA PRO A 16 -14.07 -1.61 20.99
C PRO A 16 -14.59 -0.68 19.88
N ILE A 17 -14.10 0.56 19.88
CA ILE A 17 -14.44 1.56 18.85
C ILE A 17 -14.02 1.05 17.46
N THR A 18 -12.96 0.25 17.42
CA THR A 18 -12.40 -0.38 16.22
C THR A 18 -12.65 -1.88 16.24
N GLU A 19 -13.36 -2.39 15.23
CA GLU A 19 -13.68 -3.80 15.08
C GLU A 19 -12.49 -4.60 14.56
N ARG A 20 -11.73 -4.02 13.63
CA ARG A 20 -10.51 -4.60 13.08
C ARG A 20 -9.48 -3.52 12.83
N TYR A 21 -8.24 -3.82 13.17
CA TYR A 21 -7.11 -2.97 12.88
C TYR A 21 -5.97 -3.84 12.39
N PHE A 22 -5.31 -3.39 11.32
CA PHE A 22 -4.14 -4.04 10.77
C PHE A 22 -3.14 -2.96 10.37
N GLN A 23 -1.89 -3.16 10.74
CA GLN A 23 -0.78 -2.34 10.30
C GLN A 23 0.37 -3.28 9.95
N ALA A 24 0.98 -3.03 8.80
CA ALA A 24 2.19 -3.73 8.38
C ALA A 24 3.21 -2.71 7.85
N ASN A 25 4.47 -2.98 8.18
CA ASN A 25 5.62 -2.36 7.54
C ASN A 25 6.40 -3.48 6.88
N VAL A 26 6.76 -3.26 5.62
CA VAL A 26 7.64 -4.14 4.86
C VAL A 26 8.78 -3.29 4.37
N ASP A 27 9.97 -3.57 4.89
CA ASP A 27 11.17 -2.77 4.59
C ASP A 27 11.49 -2.80 3.09
N SER A 28 11.40 -3.99 2.48
CA SER A 28 11.67 -4.17 1.06
C SER A 28 10.86 -5.31 0.45
N ILE A 29 10.39 -5.10 -0.79
CA ILE A 29 9.85 -6.14 -1.67
C ILE A 29 10.67 -6.11 -2.96
N SER A 30 11.20 -7.26 -3.36
CA SER A 30 11.94 -7.42 -4.61
C SER A 30 11.33 -8.54 -5.46
N ALA A 31 11.27 -8.32 -6.77
CA ALA A 31 10.88 -9.35 -7.73
C ALA A 31 11.77 -9.25 -8.97
N ALA A 32 12.07 -10.38 -9.61
CA ALA A 32 12.89 -10.43 -10.81
C ALA A 32 12.24 -11.34 -11.85
N LEU A 33 12.32 -10.95 -13.12
CA LEU A 33 11.97 -11.78 -14.26
C LEU A 33 13.26 -12.39 -14.81
N ILE A 34 13.32 -13.73 -14.84
CA ILE A 34 14.52 -14.48 -15.26
C ILE A 34 14.24 -15.20 -16.58
N ASP A 35 15.14 -15.07 -17.55
CA ASP A 35 15.19 -15.94 -18.72
C ASP A 35 15.70 -17.33 -18.30
N SER A 36 14.82 -18.33 -18.35
CA SER A 36 15.15 -19.70 -17.94
C SER A 36 16.18 -20.39 -18.86
N PHE A 37 16.34 -19.96 -20.11
CA PHE A 37 17.27 -20.58 -21.06
C PHE A 37 18.69 -20.03 -20.92
N ARG A 38 18.80 -18.71 -20.67
CA ARG A 38 20.08 -18.03 -20.51
C ARG A 38 20.51 -17.87 -19.05
N ALA A 39 19.61 -18.16 -18.11
CA ALA A 39 19.78 -17.93 -16.67
C ALA A 39 20.18 -16.47 -16.37
N SER A 40 19.61 -15.53 -17.11
CA SER A 40 19.88 -14.09 -17.01
C SER A 40 18.64 -13.35 -16.51
N GLU A 41 18.85 -12.33 -15.69
CA GLU A 41 17.78 -11.43 -15.29
C GLU A 41 17.41 -10.52 -16.46
N LEU A 42 16.11 -10.41 -16.74
CA LEU A 42 15.56 -9.53 -17.78
C LEU A 42 15.06 -8.22 -17.18
N LEU A 43 14.47 -8.29 -15.99
CA LEU A 43 13.84 -7.15 -15.35
C LEU A 43 13.84 -7.34 -13.83
N SER A 44 14.11 -6.25 -13.11
CA SER A 44 14.10 -6.22 -11.65
C SER A 44 13.11 -5.17 -11.14
N LEU A 45 12.33 -5.52 -10.12
CA LEU A 45 11.45 -4.62 -9.39
C LEU A 45 11.96 -4.52 -7.95
N SER A 46 12.08 -3.30 -7.44
CA SER A 46 12.34 -3.02 -6.04
C SER A 46 11.33 -2.00 -5.48
N LEU A 47 10.77 -2.32 -4.32
CA LEU A 47 9.94 -1.44 -3.52
C LEU A 47 10.58 -1.33 -2.13
N THR A 48 10.71 -0.12 -1.59
CA THR A 48 11.17 0.08 -0.21
C THR A 48 10.20 0.92 0.60
N ASP A 49 10.28 0.75 1.93
CA ASP A 49 9.51 1.50 2.91
C ASP A 49 8.00 1.40 2.65
N VAL A 50 7.53 0.16 2.49
CA VAL A 50 6.12 -0.12 2.22
C VAL A 50 5.37 -0.14 3.55
N HIS A 51 4.48 0.82 3.74
CA HIS A 51 3.61 0.90 4.91
C HIS A 51 2.16 0.72 4.48
N VAL A 52 1.45 -0.18 5.16
CA VAL A 52 0.03 -0.44 4.95
C VAL A 52 -0.70 -0.34 6.27
N ASN A 53 -1.81 0.39 6.28
CA ASN A 53 -2.70 0.48 7.42
C ASN A 53 -4.16 0.27 6.99
N TYR A 54 -4.88 -0.51 7.80
CA TYR A 54 -6.29 -0.77 7.62
C TYR A 54 -7.01 -0.64 8.97
N SER A 55 -8.17 -0.01 8.96
CA SER A 55 -9.02 0.14 10.13
C SER A 55 -10.49 -0.02 9.75
N LEU A 56 -11.22 -0.76 10.57
CA LEU A 56 -12.66 -0.96 10.45
C LEU A 56 -13.34 -0.56 11.74
N THR A 57 -14.31 0.34 11.63
CA THR A 57 -15.22 0.71 12.70
C THR A 57 -16.66 0.59 12.19
N LYS A 58 -17.64 0.68 13.09
CA LYS A 58 -19.06 0.74 12.70
C LYS A 58 -19.36 1.88 11.74
N SER A 59 -18.65 3.01 11.86
CA SER A 59 -18.95 4.23 11.11
C SER A 59 -18.08 4.44 9.87
N ARG A 60 -16.86 3.90 9.86
CA ARG A 60 -15.83 4.20 8.88
C ARG A 60 -14.92 3.00 8.62
N THR A 61 -14.50 2.86 7.37
CA THR A 61 -13.39 1.96 6.99
C THR A 61 -12.27 2.82 6.40
N GLY A 62 -11.07 2.73 6.96
CA GLY A 62 -9.87 3.40 6.47
C GLY A 62 -8.88 2.41 5.88
N PHE A 63 -8.32 2.73 4.72
CA PHE A 63 -7.18 2.01 4.15
C PHE A 63 -6.16 3.02 3.65
N GLY A 64 -4.91 2.83 4.04
CA GLY A 64 -3.78 3.59 3.54
C GLY A 64 -2.64 2.67 3.12
N CYS A 65 -1.93 3.10 2.10
CA CYS A 65 -0.74 2.47 1.56
C CYS A 65 0.26 3.56 1.18
N VAL A 66 1.49 3.41 1.63
CA VAL A 66 2.61 4.29 1.31
C VAL A 66 3.75 3.43 0.82
N ILE A 67 4.38 3.83 -0.27
CA ILE A 67 5.59 3.22 -0.78
C ILE A 67 6.63 4.33 -0.91
N GLY A 68 7.75 4.18 -0.18
CA GLY A 68 8.84 5.16 -0.18
C GLY A 68 9.53 5.22 -1.53
N TRP A 69 10.00 4.08 -2.02
CA TRP A 69 10.73 3.95 -3.29
C TRP A 69 10.09 2.89 -4.18
N ILE A 70 10.02 3.16 -5.49
CA ILE A 70 9.59 2.20 -6.51
C ILE A 70 10.59 2.29 -7.66
N GLN A 71 11.30 1.21 -7.95
CA GLN A 71 12.19 1.16 -9.10
C GLN A 71 12.01 -0.12 -9.91
N LEU A 72 11.99 0.06 -11.22
CA LEU A 72 11.91 -0.99 -12.22
C LEU A 72 13.13 -0.85 -13.14
N ASP A 73 13.92 -1.91 -13.22
CA ASP A 73 15.16 -1.93 -13.98
C ASP A 73 15.08 -2.93 -15.13
N ASP A 74 15.72 -2.56 -16.23
CA ASP A 74 15.94 -3.35 -17.43
C ASP A 74 17.36 -3.94 -17.36
N GLN A 75 17.44 -5.27 -17.30
CA GLN A 75 18.70 -5.99 -17.13
C GLN A 75 19.18 -6.65 -18.44
N GLU A 76 18.55 -6.33 -19.58
CA GLU A 76 18.95 -6.88 -20.87
C GLU A 76 20.30 -6.29 -21.34
N GLU A 77 21.20 -7.17 -21.82
CA GLU A 77 22.60 -6.83 -22.14
C GLU A 77 22.79 -5.72 -23.19
N ILE A 78 21.78 -5.45 -24.03
CA ILE A 78 21.87 -4.54 -25.18
C ILE A 78 21.37 -3.12 -24.83
N ASN A 79 20.87 -2.91 -23.61
CA ASN A 79 20.12 -1.70 -23.29
C ASN A 79 21.00 -0.51 -22.86
N SER A 80 20.70 0.66 -23.44
CA SER A 80 21.41 1.94 -23.26
C SER A 80 21.07 2.67 -21.95
N GLY A 81 20.30 2.04 -21.05
CA GLY A 81 19.91 2.55 -19.74
C GLY A 81 19.28 1.44 -18.91
N PRO A 82 19.79 1.18 -17.69
CA PRO A 82 19.35 0.05 -16.87
C PRO A 82 18.07 0.35 -16.08
N VAL A 83 17.58 1.59 -16.04
CA VAL A 83 16.43 1.99 -15.22
C VAL A 83 15.25 2.34 -16.13
N ILE A 84 14.15 1.60 -16.00
CA ILE A 84 12.88 1.86 -16.73
C ILE A 84 12.06 2.90 -15.98
N LEU A 85 11.98 2.76 -14.66
CA LEU A 85 11.20 3.62 -13.79
C LEU A 85 11.95 3.78 -12.48
N ALA A 86 12.11 5.01 -12.00
CA ALA A 86 12.59 5.29 -10.65
C ALA A 86 12.09 6.67 -10.19
N PRO A 87 12.04 6.95 -8.89
CA PRO A 87 11.72 8.28 -8.39
C PRO A 87 12.82 9.26 -8.79
N THR A 88 12.45 10.46 -9.22
CA THR A 88 13.41 11.51 -9.55
C THR A 88 14.17 11.92 -8.28
N PRO A 89 15.50 12.07 -8.29
CA PRO A 89 16.23 12.54 -7.12
C PRO A 89 15.80 13.96 -6.71
N MET A 90 15.26 14.11 -5.49
CA MET A 90 14.79 15.39 -4.95
C MET A 90 15.55 15.78 -3.68
N ILE A 91 15.68 17.08 -3.43
CA ILE A 91 16.33 17.64 -2.22
C ILE A 91 15.58 17.23 -0.94
N HIS A 92 14.26 17.09 -1.03
CA HIS A 92 13.39 16.66 0.05
C HIS A 92 12.57 15.45 -0.41
N PRO A 93 13.09 14.22 -0.26
CA PRO A 93 12.40 13.03 -0.72
C PRO A 93 11.11 12.83 0.08
N SER A 94 10.02 12.62 -0.65
CA SER A 94 8.73 12.22 -0.12
C SER A 94 8.32 10.87 -0.73
N PRO A 95 7.41 10.10 -0.11
CA PRO A 95 7.10 8.76 -0.59
C PRO A 95 6.60 8.76 -2.03
N THR A 96 7.19 7.92 -2.88
CA THR A 96 6.91 7.83 -4.32
C THR A 96 5.43 7.64 -4.61
N PHE A 97 4.75 6.81 -3.81
CA PHE A 97 3.34 6.54 -3.95
C PHE A 97 2.65 6.60 -2.59
N GLN A 98 1.51 7.28 -2.53
CA GLN A 98 0.65 7.32 -1.36
C GLN A 98 -0.80 7.17 -1.80
N PHE A 99 -1.51 6.29 -1.13
CA PHE A 99 -2.94 6.09 -1.31
C PHE A 99 -3.62 6.11 0.05
N LEU A 100 -4.72 6.85 0.16
CA LEU A 100 -5.56 6.88 1.34
C LEU A 100 -7.03 6.91 0.92
N THR A 101 -7.81 6.00 1.48
CA THR A 101 -9.26 5.98 1.32
C THR A 101 -9.95 5.87 2.67
N ILE A 102 -11.03 6.63 2.82
CA ILE A 102 -11.90 6.63 4.00
C ILE A 102 -13.32 6.45 3.51
N LYS A 103 -13.84 5.25 3.68
CA LYS A 103 -15.23 4.87 3.39
C LYS A 103 -16.14 5.24 4.55
N ASP A 104 -17.31 5.78 4.23
CA ASP A 104 -18.42 6.04 5.16
C ASP A 104 -19.32 4.81 5.23
N ASN A 105 -19.16 4.00 6.28
CA ASN A 105 -19.94 2.77 6.43
C ASN A 105 -21.42 3.04 6.75
N ILE A 106 -21.75 4.22 7.29
CA ILE A 106 -23.14 4.59 7.64
C ILE A 106 -23.93 4.90 6.37
N ARG A 107 -23.30 5.59 5.42
CA ARG A 107 -23.93 5.98 4.15
C ARG A 107 -23.83 4.90 3.08
N SER A 108 -22.83 4.01 3.17
CA SER A 108 -22.69 2.86 2.31
C SER A 108 -23.86 1.88 2.46
N LYS A 109 -24.32 1.32 1.33
CA LYS A 109 -25.35 0.28 1.23
C LYS A 109 -24.81 -0.86 0.36
N ASN A 110 -25.53 -1.99 0.30
CA ASN A 110 -25.07 -3.22 -0.36
C ASN A 110 -24.45 -3.04 -1.76
N ASN A 111 -24.89 -2.05 -2.54
CA ASN A 111 -24.39 -1.79 -3.90
C ASN A 111 -23.91 -0.34 -4.12
N ILE A 112 -23.78 0.46 -3.06
CA ILE A 112 -23.38 1.86 -3.18
C ILE A 112 -22.36 2.15 -2.08
N ASP A 113 -21.15 2.46 -2.50
CA ASP A 113 -20.10 2.89 -1.59
C ASP A 113 -20.02 4.41 -1.51
N SER A 114 -20.09 4.91 -0.28
CA SER A 114 -19.88 6.33 0.01
C SER A 114 -18.49 6.51 0.60
N TYR A 115 -17.73 7.45 0.06
CA TYR A 115 -16.40 7.78 0.54
C TYR A 115 -16.40 9.19 1.09
N GLN A 116 -15.76 9.37 2.26
CA GLN A 116 -15.45 10.69 2.81
C GLN A 116 -14.20 11.26 2.14
N TYR A 117 -13.27 10.38 1.76
CA TYR A 117 -12.02 10.77 1.14
C TYR A 117 -11.48 9.62 0.28
N ILE A 118 -10.98 9.96 -0.90
CA ILE A 118 -10.10 9.13 -1.70
C ILE A 118 -8.99 10.05 -2.19
N GLY A 119 -7.75 9.71 -1.88
CA GLY A 119 -6.57 10.46 -2.30
C GLY A 119 -5.49 9.54 -2.80
N VAL A 120 -4.89 9.93 -3.93
CA VAL A 120 -3.69 9.34 -4.49
C VAL A 120 -2.67 10.46 -4.62
N ASN A 121 -1.44 10.23 -4.20
CA ASN A 121 -0.31 11.11 -4.46
C ASN A 121 0.81 10.27 -5.07
N ILE A 122 1.37 10.78 -6.17
CA ILE A 122 2.50 10.20 -6.87
C ILE A 122 3.51 11.33 -7.00
N ASN A 123 4.71 11.14 -6.43
CA ASN A 123 5.79 12.11 -6.60
C ASN A 123 6.43 11.99 -7.98
N GLU A 124 7.38 12.87 -8.28
CA GLU A 124 8.09 12.87 -9.56
C GLU A 124 8.80 11.54 -9.79
N ILE A 125 8.53 10.94 -10.96
CA ILE A 125 9.06 9.65 -11.39
C ILE A 125 9.66 9.86 -12.78
N ASP A 126 10.91 9.43 -12.93
CA ASP A 126 11.56 9.34 -14.23
C ASP A 126 11.17 8.03 -14.89
N ILE A 127 10.66 8.11 -16.12
CA ILE A 127 10.20 6.95 -16.90
C ILE A 127 10.92 6.93 -18.24
N GLN A 128 11.58 5.82 -18.55
CA GLN A 128 12.12 5.53 -19.86
C GLN A 128 11.17 4.58 -20.62
N ILE A 129 10.62 5.06 -21.74
CA ILE A 129 9.81 4.23 -22.65
C ILE A 129 10.72 3.78 -23.78
N LYS A 130 10.83 2.46 -23.98
CA LYS A 130 11.53 1.85 -25.11
C LYS A 130 10.51 1.17 -26.02
N GLU A 131 10.60 1.44 -27.32
CA GLU A 131 9.84 0.72 -28.34
C GLU A 131 10.71 -0.41 -28.88
N THR A 132 10.25 -1.65 -28.70
CA THR A 132 10.85 -2.83 -29.32
C THR A 132 9.83 -3.46 -30.27
N TRP A 133 10.22 -3.63 -31.52
CA TRP A 133 9.40 -4.33 -32.51
C TRP A 133 9.43 -5.83 -32.22
N MET A 134 8.27 -6.43 -31.95
CA MET A 134 8.15 -7.87 -31.67
C MET A 134 8.31 -8.77 -32.91
N PHE A 135 8.57 -8.20 -34.08
CA PHE A 135 8.73 -8.94 -35.33
C PHE A 135 10.00 -8.48 -36.06
N ASN A 136 10.99 -9.38 -36.10
CA ASN A 136 12.05 -9.43 -37.10
C ASN A 136 11.92 -10.75 -37.85
#